data_AF-A0A349IL21-F1
#
_entry.id   AF-A0A349IL21-F1
#
_cell.length_a   1.000
_cell.length_b   1.000
_cell.length_c   1.000
_cell.angle_alpha   90.00
_cell.angle_beta   90.00
_cell.angle_gamma   90.00
#
_symmetry.space_group_name_H-M   'P 1'
#
loop_
_entity.id
_entity.type
_entity.pdbx_description
1 polymer ?
#
loop_
_entity_poly.entity_id
_entity_poly.type
_entity_poly.pdbx_seq_one_letter_code
_entity_poly.pdbx_strand_id
1 'polypeptide(L)'
;MDFDSNILSFEHNLKHSLLTINSPEFQPESYETRMLLHSQIPDILPAELRRSDENILLQYDISGVETLATFLSARPLGYRMLATIMQSIDHLLDVLEEYLLPESALLLHTNSVFVTPSGDRILFTLLPGAKNNFPQALSSFLYSLLKRIDYQEDRAVIMGYRLYQETQREFFKMEHLMEIVSSNLRREEHIIELEKLNLPDKNGKSGQNTINQSLQNKPSALAFSKNGVFQLAEDPICAQASQNPENPILPSNAHHFSDSNTPINEMQPDTSCDTIVSKSHLFSSD
;
A
#
# COMPACT_ATOMS: atom_id res chain seq x y z
N MET A 1 -14.28 1.45 8.46
CA MET A 1 -13.75 2.83 8.41
C MET A 1 -12.51 2.75 7.54
N ASP A 2 -12.46 3.50 6.44
CA ASP A 2 -11.27 3.50 5.58
C ASP A 2 -10.15 4.27 6.28
N PHE A 3 -8.93 3.76 6.14
CA PHE A 3 -7.74 4.43 6.66
C PHE A 3 -7.61 5.82 6.00
N ASP A 4 -7.72 6.89 6.79
CA ASP A 4 -7.53 8.24 6.30
C ASP A 4 -6.04 8.58 6.28
N SER A 5 -5.40 8.55 5.10
CA SER A 5 -3.99 8.89 4.97
C SER A 5 -3.66 10.33 5.39
N ASN A 6 -4.66 11.21 5.56
CA ASN A 6 -4.46 12.57 6.03
C ASN A 6 -3.98 12.65 7.49
N ILE A 7 -4.07 11.55 8.26
CA ILE A 7 -3.50 11.46 9.61
C ILE A 7 -1.98 11.30 9.59
N LEU A 8 -1.37 11.00 8.43
CA LEU A 8 0.07 10.78 8.30
C LEU A 8 0.77 12.06 7.82
N SER A 9 1.82 12.47 8.53
CA SER A 9 2.71 13.55 8.11
C SER A 9 4.15 13.06 8.06
N PHE A 10 4.82 13.31 6.94
CA PHE A 10 6.21 12.91 6.70
C PHE A 10 7.14 14.11 6.79
N GLU A 11 8.17 13.99 7.62
CA GLU A 11 9.22 15.00 7.75
C GLU A 11 10.56 14.36 7.38
N HIS A 12 11.25 14.94 6.39
CA HIS A 12 12.60 14.54 6.00
C HIS A 12 13.57 15.68 6.25
N ASN A 13 14.61 15.41 7.03
CA ASN A 13 15.75 16.31 7.19
C ASN A 13 17.07 15.54 7.00
N LEU A 14 18.21 16.24 7.06
CA LEU A 14 19.52 15.65 6.76
C LEU A 14 19.95 14.53 7.73
N LYS A 15 19.31 14.40 8.89
CA LYS A 15 19.68 13.44 9.94
C LYS A 15 18.61 12.38 10.22
N HIS A 16 17.35 12.73 10.01
CA HIS A 16 16.20 11.90 10.37
C HIS A 16 15.12 11.99 9.31
N SER A 17 14.45 10.86 9.10
CA SER A 17 13.17 10.79 8.41
C SER A 17 12.14 10.29 9.40
N LEU A 18 11.07 11.05 9.61
CA LEU A 18 10.06 10.77 10.62
C LEU A 18 8.67 10.69 10.00
N LEU A 19 7.88 9.71 10.43
CA LEU A 19 6.45 9.68 10.23
C LEU A 19 5.76 10.12 11.53
N THR A 20 4.84 11.09 11.44
CA THR A 20 4.00 11.51 12.56
C THR A 20 2.56 11.08 12.30
N ILE A 21 1.92 10.48 13.31
CA ILE A 21 0.51 10.11 13.26
C ILE A 21 -0.30 11.09 14.08
N ASN A 22 -1.15 11.87 13.40
CA ASN A 22 -2.07 12.83 14.00
C ASN A 22 -3.50 12.27 13.93
N SER A 23 -3.85 11.40 14.89
CA SER A 23 -5.17 10.78 14.96
C SER A 23 -5.84 11.07 16.31
N PRO A 24 -7.13 11.43 16.33
CA PRO A 24 -7.89 11.58 17.57
C PRO A 24 -8.10 10.26 18.31
N GLU A 25 -7.87 9.12 17.66
CA GLU A 25 -7.96 7.79 18.29
C GLU A 25 -6.72 7.46 19.13
N PHE A 26 -5.62 8.20 18.96
CA PHE A 26 -4.39 7.94 19.67
C PHE A 26 -4.56 8.12 21.19
N GLN A 27 -4.13 7.13 21.97
CA GLN A 27 -4.22 7.14 23.44
C GLN A 27 -2.82 7.11 24.08
N PRO A 28 -2.24 8.27 24.44
CA PRO A 28 -0.86 8.35 24.93
C PRO A 28 -0.59 7.55 26.21
N GLU A 29 -1.57 7.43 27.10
CA GLU A 29 -1.44 6.69 28.35
C GLU A 29 -1.88 5.22 28.28
N SER A 30 -2.26 4.71 27.09
CA SER A 30 -2.75 3.34 26.96
C SER A 30 -1.67 2.30 27.28
N TYR A 31 -2.11 1.06 27.53
CA TYR A 31 -1.20 -0.07 27.59
C TYR A 31 -0.44 -0.24 26.27
N GLU A 32 -1.12 -0.14 25.13
CA GLU A 32 -0.48 -0.33 23.82
C GLU A 32 0.62 0.69 23.60
N THR A 33 0.39 1.97 23.94
CA THR A 33 1.42 3.01 23.84
C THR A 33 2.61 2.71 24.73
N ARG A 34 2.38 2.28 25.98
CA ARG A 34 3.48 1.91 26.88
C ARG A 34 4.29 0.73 26.34
N MET A 35 3.61 -0.28 25.81
CA MET A 35 4.28 -1.46 25.25
C MET A 35 5.10 -1.10 24.01
N LEU A 36 4.52 -0.33 23.09
CA LEU A 36 5.15 0.14 21.87
C LEU A 36 6.44 0.95 22.13
N LEU A 37 6.45 1.79 23.17
CA LEU A 37 7.58 2.69 23.45
C LEU A 37 8.72 2.04 24.26
N HIS A 38 8.42 1.01 25.06
CA HIS A 38 9.39 0.43 25.99
C HIS A 38 9.87 -0.96 25.59
N SER A 39 9.28 -1.56 24.55
CA SER A 39 9.65 -2.87 24.04
C SER A 39 10.22 -2.78 22.63
N GLN A 40 11.19 -3.63 22.33
CA GLN A 40 11.66 -3.84 20.96
C GLN A 40 10.76 -4.88 20.29
N ILE A 41 9.62 -4.42 19.78
CA ILE A 41 8.65 -5.30 19.11
C ILE A 41 9.19 -5.62 17.70
N PRO A 42 9.42 -6.90 17.36
CA PRO A 42 9.87 -7.29 16.03
C PRO A 42 8.95 -6.73 14.93
N ASP A 43 9.56 -6.32 13.82
CA ASP A 43 8.91 -5.82 12.61
C ASP A 43 7.96 -4.61 12.78
N ILE A 44 8.01 -3.95 13.93
CA ILE A 44 7.41 -2.63 14.15
C ILE A 44 8.50 -1.55 14.06
N LEU A 45 8.18 -0.42 13.44
CA LEU A 45 9.10 0.72 13.40
C LEU A 45 9.35 1.29 14.80
N PRO A 46 10.57 1.79 15.09
CA PRO A 46 10.87 2.45 16.35
C PRO A 46 9.96 3.67 16.54
N ALA A 47 9.26 3.70 17.68
CA ALA A 47 8.29 4.73 18.01
C ALA A 47 8.76 5.61 19.15
N GLU A 48 8.41 6.90 19.09
CA GLU A 48 8.66 7.88 20.14
C GLU A 48 7.44 8.80 20.31
N LEU A 49 7.32 9.41 21.50
CA LEU A 49 6.33 10.45 21.72
C LEU A 49 6.97 11.83 21.59
N ARG A 50 6.39 12.67 20.75
CA ARG A 50 6.73 14.09 20.67
C ARG A 50 5.64 14.90 21.34
N ARG A 51 6.02 15.66 22.36
CA ARG A 51 5.14 16.65 22.97
C ARG A 51 5.19 17.93 22.15
N SER A 52 4.03 18.36 21.68
CA SER A 52 3.80 19.71 21.19
C SER A 52 3.08 20.52 22.28
N ASP A 53 2.99 21.83 22.13
CA ASP A 53 2.34 22.71 23.12
C ASP A 53 0.84 22.37 23.31
N GLU A 54 0.20 21.81 22.29
CA GLU A 54 -1.25 21.52 22.30
C GLU A 54 -1.58 20.03 22.47
N ASN A 55 -0.71 19.10 22.04
CA ASN A 55 -1.00 17.65 22.00
C ASN A 55 0.25 16.77 22.11
N ILE A 56 0.06 15.49 22.48
CA ILE A 56 1.08 14.44 22.40
C ILE A 56 0.92 13.71 21.07
N LEU A 57 1.98 13.66 20.27
CA LEU A 57 2.01 13.03 18.95
C LEU A 57 2.84 11.75 18.98
N LEU A 58 2.37 10.73 18.27
CA LEU A 58 3.12 9.50 18.03
C LEU A 58 3.99 9.68 16.78
N GLN A 59 5.29 9.42 16.90
CA GLN A 59 6.24 9.48 15.80
C GLN A 59 6.95 8.15 15.61
N TYR A 60 7.31 7.86 14.37
CA TYR A 60 8.10 6.70 13.97
C TYR A 60 9.36 7.13 13.23
N ASP A 61 10.50 6.52 13.56
CA ASP A 61 11.72 6.67 12.77
C ASP A 61 11.62 5.80 11.51
N ILE A 62 11.60 6.47 10.36
CA ILE A 62 11.52 5.85 9.03
C ILE A 62 12.84 6.02 8.26
N SER A 63 13.93 6.35 8.96
CA SER A 63 15.25 6.53 8.36
C SER A 63 15.76 5.22 7.77
N GLY A 64 16.19 5.25 6.50
CA GLY A 64 16.76 4.09 5.82
C GLY A 64 15.72 3.08 5.28
N VAL A 65 14.43 3.38 5.39
CA VAL A 65 13.34 2.61 4.79
C VAL A 65 12.46 3.50 3.93
N GLU A 66 11.65 2.90 3.06
CA GLU A 66 10.67 3.61 2.24
C GLU A 66 9.27 3.03 2.45
N THR A 67 8.24 3.82 2.16
CA THR A 67 6.86 3.31 2.20
C THR A 67 6.68 2.23 1.14
N LEU A 68 5.79 1.27 1.41
CA LEU A 68 5.43 0.24 0.43
C LEU A 68 4.84 0.87 -0.84
N ALA A 69 4.13 2.00 -0.74
CA ALA A 69 3.64 2.76 -1.88
C ALA A 69 4.78 3.25 -2.79
N THR A 70 5.84 3.85 -2.23
CA THR A 70 7.01 4.29 -3.00
C THR A 70 7.75 3.10 -3.59
N PHE A 71 7.97 2.05 -2.79
CA PHE A 71 8.63 0.83 -3.22
C PHE A 71 7.94 0.16 -4.43
N LEU A 72 6.59 0.13 -4.43
CA LEU A 72 5.76 -0.42 -5.51
C LEU A 72 5.46 0.58 -6.63
N SER A 73 5.89 1.84 -6.52
CA SER A 73 5.81 2.80 -7.62
C SER A 73 6.90 2.57 -8.66
N ALA A 74 8.07 2.09 -8.22
CA ALA A 74 9.23 1.82 -9.06
C ALA A 74 9.16 0.47 -9.80
N ARG A 75 8.34 -0.47 -9.31
CA ARG A 75 8.25 -1.84 -9.82
C ARG A 75 6.86 -2.44 -9.58
N PRO A 76 6.37 -3.30 -10.49
CA PRO A 76 5.13 -4.00 -10.25
C PRO A 76 5.28 -5.05 -9.12
N LEU A 77 4.18 -5.36 -8.45
CA LEU A 77 4.11 -6.31 -7.36
C LEU A 77 4.04 -7.76 -7.90
N GLY A 78 5.18 -8.44 -7.93
CA GLY A 78 5.27 -9.87 -8.23
C GLY A 78 4.85 -10.77 -7.06
N TYR A 79 4.69 -12.07 -7.31
CA TYR A 79 4.17 -13.01 -6.29
C TYR A 79 5.11 -13.18 -5.10
N ARG A 80 6.44 -13.02 -5.28
CA ARG A 80 7.42 -13.17 -4.19
C ARG A 80 7.27 -12.08 -3.14
N MET A 81 7.15 -10.83 -3.58
CA MET A 81 6.93 -9.71 -2.69
C MET A 81 5.54 -9.81 -2.06
N LEU A 82 4.50 -10.18 -2.81
CA LEU A 82 3.18 -10.40 -2.25
C LEU A 82 3.18 -11.50 -1.17
N ALA A 83 3.88 -12.61 -1.41
CA ALA A 83 4.07 -13.66 -0.40
C ALA A 83 4.80 -13.14 0.84
N THR A 84 5.87 -12.35 0.65
CA THR A 84 6.65 -11.74 1.75
C THR A 84 5.78 -10.82 2.60
N ILE A 85 4.96 -9.97 1.98
CA ILE A 85 4.00 -9.10 2.68
C ILE A 85 3.04 -9.95 3.52
N MET A 86 2.42 -10.98 2.92
CA MET A 86 1.44 -11.81 3.60
C MET A 86 2.04 -12.60 4.77
N GLN A 87 3.23 -13.17 4.59
CA GLN A 87 3.97 -13.87 5.63
C GLN A 87 4.39 -12.92 6.77
N SER A 88 4.77 -11.68 6.44
CA SER A 88 5.13 -10.68 7.45
C SER A 88 3.93 -10.24 8.27
N ILE A 89 2.73 -10.15 7.66
CA ILE A 89 1.48 -9.88 8.38
C ILE A 89 1.15 -11.06 9.30
N ASP A 90 1.19 -12.30 8.80
CA ASP A 90 0.92 -13.51 9.59
C ASP A 90 1.85 -13.59 10.82
N HIS A 91 3.16 -13.44 10.60
CA HIS A 91 4.14 -13.42 11.67
C HIS A 91 3.90 -12.28 12.68
N LEU A 92 3.56 -11.09 12.18
CA LEU A 92 3.29 -9.95 13.06
C LEU A 92 2.08 -10.20 13.96
N LEU A 93 1.05 -10.91 13.50
CA LEU A 93 -0.10 -11.23 14.36
C LEU A 93 0.31 -12.10 15.56
N ASP A 94 1.17 -13.09 15.36
CA ASP A 94 1.73 -13.91 16.45
C ASP A 94 2.52 -13.04 17.44
N VAL A 95 3.34 -12.11 16.90
CA VAL A 95 4.10 -11.16 17.71
C VAL A 95 3.16 -10.26 18.52
N LEU A 96 2.13 -9.68 17.91
CA LEU A 96 1.18 -8.81 18.61
C LEU A 96 0.48 -9.56 19.75
N GLU A 97 0.13 -10.83 19.57
CA GLU A 97 -0.44 -11.66 20.63
C GLU A 97 0.53 -11.83 21.81
N GLU A 98 1.82 -12.09 21.56
CA GLU A 98 2.86 -12.21 22.60
C GLU A 98 2.98 -10.94 23.46
N TYR A 99 2.84 -9.76 22.83
CA TYR A 99 2.90 -8.46 23.51
C TYR A 99 1.53 -7.99 24.06
N LEU A 100 0.47 -8.79 23.92
CA LEU A 100 -0.92 -8.45 24.27
C LEU A 100 -1.43 -7.18 23.57
N LEU A 101 -0.98 -6.97 22.33
CA LEU A 101 -1.41 -5.87 21.48
C LEU A 101 -2.53 -6.34 20.56
N PRO A 102 -3.61 -5.56 20.40
CA PRO A 102 -4.70 -5.93 19.52
C PRO A 102 -4.31 -5.71 18.05
N GLU A 103 -4.72 -6.63 17.18
CA GLU A 103 -4.60 -6.50 15.72
C GLU A 103 -5.32 -5.25 15.17
N SER A 104 -6.31 -4.71 15.89
CA SER A 104 -7.00 -3.46 15.55
C SER A 104 -6.08 -2.23 15.58
N ALA A 105 -4.95 -2.31 16.29
CA ALA A 105 -3.94 -1.26 16.29
C ALA A 105 -3.10 -1.24 15.00
N LEU A 106 -3.12 -2.30 14.19
CA LEU A 106 -2.28 -2.38 13.01
C LEU A 106 -2.77 -1.45 11.88
N LEU A 107 -1.86 -0.63 11.35
CA LEU A 107 -2.14 0.25 10.22
C LEU A 107 -1.77 -0.41 8.89
N LEU A 108 -2.75 -1.10 8.28
CA LEU A 108 -2.59 -1.74 6.97
C LEU A 108 -2.95 -0.78 5.82
N HIS A 109 -1.98 0.05 5.44
CA HIS A 109 -2.05 0.90 4.27
C HIS A 109 -0.67 1.03 3.60
N THR A 110 -0.61 1.19 2.28
CA THR A 110 0.67 1.24 1.55
C THR A 110 1.56 2.43 1.94
N ASN A 111 0.98 3.49 2.53
CA ASN A 111 1.72 4.63 3.08
C ASN A 111 2.11 4.48 4.56
N SER A 112 1.63 3.45 5.27
CA SER A 112 1.94 3.19 6.69
C SER A 112 2.73 1.89 6.91
N VAL A 113 2.88 1.09 5.85
CA VAL A 113 3.76 -0.09 5.79
C VAL A 113 5.05 0.32 5.08
N PHE A 114 6.18 -0.15 5.60
CA PHE A 114 7.51 0.22 5.16
C PHE A 114 8.30 -0.99 4.73
N VAL A 115 9.28 -0.76 3.86
CA VAL A 115 10.13 -1.79 3.28
C VAL A 115 11.58 -1.32 3.32
N THR A 116 12.49 -2.24 3.62
CA THR A 116 13.92 -2.00 3.43
C THR A 116 14.26 -1.83 1.95
N PRO A 117 15.33 -1.10 1.58
CA PRO A 117 15.69 -0.91 0.17
C PRO A 117 15.95 -2.25 -0.58
N SER A 118 16.42 -3.26 0.14
CA SER A 118 16.60 -4.64 -0.36
C SER A 118 15.28 -5.36 -0.66
N GLY A 119 14.16 -4.94 -0.06
CA GLY A 119 12.87 -5.62 -0.19
C GLY A 119 12.74 -6.89 0.65
N ASP A 120 13.66 -7.13 1.57
CA ASP A 120 13.74 -8.36 2.37
C ASP A 120 12.99 -8.27 3.69
N ARG A 121 12.70 -7.06 4.19
CA ARG A 121 11.97 -6.84 5.44
C ARG A 121 10.82 -5.87 5.22
N ILE A 122 9.67 -6.26 5.75
CA ILE A 122 8.48 -5.42 5.85
C ILE A 122 8.38 -4.96 7.30
N LEU A 123 8.18 -3.66 7.50
CA LEU A 123 8.03 -3.04 8.81
C LEU A 123 6.66 -2.35 8.88
N PHE A 124 6.03 -2.45 10.04
CA PHE A 124 4.67 -1.96 10.25
C PHE A 124 4.63 -0.85 11.29
N THR A 125 3.49 -0.16 11.30
CA THR A 125 3.17 0.88 12.28
C THR A 125 1.90 0.50 13.02
N LEU A 126 1.85 0.85 14.29
CA LEU A 126 0.67 0.69 15.14
C LEU A 126 0.05 2.06 15.48
N LEU A 127 -1.26 2.08 15.66
CA LEU A 127 -1.97 3.19 16.26
C LEU A 127 -2.62 2.70 17.57
N PRO A 128 -1.96 2.91 18.72
CA PRO A 128 -2.54 2.66 20.04
C PRO A 128 -3.92 3.31 20.20
N GLY A 129 -4.89 2.57 20.74
CA GLY A 129 -6.27 3.01 20.88
C GLY A 129 -7.14 2.87 19.62
N ALA A 130 -6.56 2.52 18.46
CA ALA A 130 -7.34 2.35 17.24
C ALA A 130 -8.32 1.18 17.33
N LYS A 131 -9.52 1.40 16.78
CA LYS A 131 -10.62 0.42 16.78
C LYS A 131 -10.90 -0.11 15.38
N ASN A 132 -9.85 -0.33 14.60
CA ASN A 132 -9.97 -0.86 13.24
C ASN A 132 -10.57 -2.27 13.24
N ASN A 133 -11.37 -2.57 12.23
CA ASN A 133 -11.75 -3.94 11.92
C ASN A 133 -10.63 -4.56 11.08
N PHE A 134 -9.81 -5.43 11.68
CA PHE A 134 -8.65 -6.01 11.01
C PHE A 134 -9.00 -6.77 9.72
N PRO A 135 -10.01 -7.67 9.69
CA PRO A 135 -10.44 -8.32 8.44
C PRO A 135 -10.78 -7.34 7.31
N GLN A 136 -11.48 -6.26 7.63
CA GLN A 136 -11.80 -5.21 6.66
C GLN A 136 -10.56 -4.46 6.19
N ALA A 137 -9.67 -4.09 7.13
CA ALA A 137 -8.42 -3.41 6.82
C ALA A 137 -7.52 -4.26 5.91
N LEU A 138 -7.38 -5.56 6.19
CA LEU A 138 -6.63 -6.50 5.35
C LEU A 138 -7.24 -6.65 3.95
N SER A 139 -8.57 -6.73 3.85
CA SER A 139 -9.27 -6.76 2.57
C SER A 139 -9.00 -5.50 1.73
N SER A 140 -9.15 -4.31 2.34
CA SER A 140 -8.87 -3.03 1.68
C SER A 140 -7.39 -2.89 1.29
N PHE A 141 -6.48 -3.38 2.13
CA PHE A 141 -5.06 -3.40 1.86
C PHE A 141 -4.72 -4.29 0.66
N LEU A 142 -5.21 -5.54 0.63
CA LEU A 142 -5.05 -6.44 -0.51
C LEU A 142 -5.63 -5.85 -1.80
N TYR A 143 -6.80 -5.24 -1.73
CA TYR A 143 -7.39 -4.54 -2.88
C TYR A 143 -6.48 -3.41 -3.38
N SER A 144 -5.86 -2.63 -2.49
CA SER A 144 -4.90 -1.60 -2.87
C SER A 144 -3.65 -2.19 -3.55
N LEU A 145 -3.18 -3.36 -3.10
CA LEU A 145 -2.04 -4.06 -3.69
C LEU A 145 -2.35 -4.62 -5.08
N LEU A 146 -3.58 -5.08 -5.34
CA LEU A 146 -4.01 -5.54 -6.67
C LEU A 146 -3.86 -4.47 -7.76
N LYS A 147 -3.98 -3.18 -7.39
CA LYS A 147 -3.78 -2.07 -8.33
C LYS A 147 -2.33 -1.95 -8.81
N ARG A 148 -1.38 -2.57 -8.12
CA ARG A 148 0.05 -2.55 -8.43
C ARG A 148 0.60 -3.92 -8.87
N ILE A 149 -0.25 -4.93 -9.02
CA ILE A 149 0.18 -6.30 -9.32
C ILE A 149 0.86 -6.41 -10.68
N ASP A 150 1.85 -7.29 -10.78
CA ASP A 150 2.46 -7.62 -12.06
C ASP A 150 1.51 -8.48 -12.90
N TYR A 151 0.76 -7.83 -13.79
CA TYR A 151 -0.16 -8.51 -14.70
C TYR A 151 0.53 -9.36 -15.77
N GLN A 152 1.85 -9.25 -15.93
CA GLN A 152 2.63 -10.14 -16.81
C GLN A 152 3.00 -11.45 -16.11
N GLU A 153 2.89 -11.50 -14.77
CA GLU A 153 3.20 -12.66 -13.97
C GLU A 153 1.92 -13.39 -13.53
N ASP A 154 1.53 -14.43 -14.30
CA ASP A 154 0.33 -15.25 -14.02
C ASP A 154 0.22 -15.66 -12.54
N ARG A 155 1.35 -15.98 -11.92
CA ARG A 155 1.41 -16.41 -10.52
C ARG A 155 1.07 -15.30 -9.54
N ALA A 156 1.50 -14.06 -9.81
CA ALA A 156 1.15 -12.90 -9.00
C ALA A 156 -0.35 -12.66 -9.11
N VAL A 157 -0.87 -12.55 -10.34
CA VAL A 157 -2.29 -12.35 -10.62
C VAL A 157 -3.15 -13.38 -9.89
N ILE A 158 -2.87 -14.67 -10.08
CA ILE A 158 -3.64 -15.75 -9.45
C ILE A 158 -3.55 -15.68 -7.93
N MET A 159 -2.37 -15.43 -7.35
CA MET A 159 -2.23 -15.32 -5.89
C MET A 159 -3.03 -14.14 -5.34
N GLY A 160 -2.85 -12.95 -5.91
CA GLY A 160 -3.48 -11.72 -5.43
C GLY A 160 -5.00 -11.82 -5.44
N TYR A 161 -5.59 -12.28 -6.55
CA TYR A 161 -7.04 -12.42 -6.63
C TYR A 161 -7.58 -13.47 -5.67
N ARG A 162 -6.89 -14.61 -5.51
CA ARG A 162 -7.32 -15.64 -4.55
C ARG A 162 -7.28 -15.15 -3.11
N LEU A 163 -6.23 -14.41 -2.73
CA LEU A 163 -6.12 -13.81 -1.41
C LEU A 163 -7.26 -12.84 -1.16
N TYR A 164 -7.49 -11.89 -2.07
CA TYR A 164 -8.57 -10.92 -1.96
C TYR A 164 -9.96 -11.57 -1.89
N GLN A 165 -10.20 -12.62 -2.69
CA GLN A 165 -11.46 -13.37 -2.66
C GLN A 165 -11.67 -14.10 -1.33
N GLU A 166 -10.60 -14.69 -0.78
CA GLU A 166 -10.68 -15.36 0.51
C GLU A 166 -11.03 -14.37 1.63
N THR A 167 -10.52 -13.13 1.57
CA THR A 167 -10.92 -12.09 2.55
C THR A 167 -12.36 -11.61 2.41
N GLN A 168 -13.04 -11.89 1.28
CA GLN A 168 -14.48 -11.60 1.12
C GLN A 168 -15.39 -12.65 1.76
N ARG A 169 -14.84 -13.79 2.20
CA ARG A 169 -15.64 -14.81 2.87
C ARG A 169 -15.93 -14.38 4.30
N GLU A 170 -17.12 -14.74 4.78
CA GLU A 170 -17.43 -14.60 6.19
C GLU A 170 -16.48 -15.46 7.02
N PHE A 171 -15.94 -14.87 8.09
CA PHE A 171 -15.09 -15.56 9.08
C PHE A 171 -13.85 -16.27 8.50
N PHE A 172 -13.23 -15.72 7.45
CA PHE A 172 -11.96 -16.25 6.97
C PHE A 172 -10.88 -16.19 8.08
N LYS A 173 -9.91 -17.10 8.00
CA LYS A 173 -8.77 -17.16 8.91
C LYS A 173 -7.47 -16.88 8.17
N MET A 174 -6.47 -16.40 8.89
CA MET A 174 -5.14 -16.15 8.34
C MET A 174 -4.51 -17.43 7.76
N GLU A 175 -4.77 -18.58 8.39
CA GLU A 175 -4.35 -19.90 7.91
C GLU A 175 -4.78 -20.17 6.45
N HIS A 176 -6.03 -19.84 6.09
CA HIS A 176 -6.52 -20.04 4.71
C HIS A 176 -5.75 -19.16 3.71
N LEU A 177 -5.36 -17.95 4.11
CA LEU A 177 -4.53 -17.07 3.28
C LEU A 177 -3.12 -17.63 3.13
N MET A 178 -2.53 -18.15 4.20
CA MET A 178 -1.20 -18.77 4.16
C MET A 178 -1.17 -20.06 3.35
N GLU A 179 -2.26 -20.82 3.29
CA GLU A 179 -2.39 -21.96 2.36
C GLU A 179 -2.30 -21.52 0.90
N ILE A 180 -2.94 -20.40 0.54
CA ILE A 180 -2.88 -19.81 -0.81
C ILE A 180 -1.45 -19.42 -1.15
N VAL A 181 -0.77 -18.71 -0.23
CA VAL A 181 0.64 -18.29 -0.38
C VAL A 181 1.54 -19.50 -0.56
N SER A 182 1.51 -20.45 0.39
CA SER A 182 2.33 -21.66 0.39
C SER A 182 2.13 -22.49 -0.88
N SER A 183 0.88 -22.67 -1.30
CA SER A 183 0.55 -23.42 -2.52
C SER A 183 1.09 -22.76 -3.79
N ASN A 184 1.19 -21.43 -3.82
CA ASN A 184 1.76 -20.72 -4.95
C ASN A 184 3.29 -20.80 -4.93
N LEU A 185 3.94 -20.67 -3.76
CA LEU A 185 5.38 -20.81 -3.61
C LEU A 185 5.87 -22.22 -3.99
N ARG A 186 5.20 -23.29 -3.53
CA ARG A 186 5.55 -24.68 -3.91
C ARG A 186 5.44 -24.95 -5.40
N ARG A 187 4.49 -24.29 -6.10
CA ARG A 187 4.38 -24.40 -7.57
C ARG A 187 5.63 -23.88 -8.27
N GLU A 188 6.29 -22.88 -7.69
CA GLU A 188 7.57 -22.40 -8.21
C GLU A 188 8.64 -23.49 -8.19
N GLU A 189 8.82 -24.10 -7.02
CA GLU A 189 9.89 -25.05 -6.77
C GLU A 189 9.78 -26.21 -7.76
N HIS A 190 8.55 -26.66 -8.03
CA HIS A 190 8.26 -27.68 -9.02
C HIS A 190 8.55 -27.22 -10.46
N ILE A 191 8.23 -25.98 -10.84
CA ILE A 191 8.57 -25.45 -12.19
C ILE A 191 10.10 -25.39 -12.35
N ILE A 192 10.81 -24.85 -11.35
CA ILE A 192 12.27 -24.76 -11.34
C ILE A 192 12.91 -26.17 -11.42
N GLU A 193 12.34 -27.15 -10.72
CA GLU A 193 12.80 -28.53 -10.76
C GLU A 193 12.61 -29.15 -12.15
N LEU A 194 11.45 -28.96 -12.79
CA LEU A 194 11.20 -29.43 -14.15
C LEU A 194 12.12 -28.78 -15.19
N GLU A 195 12.42 -27.49 -15.06
CA GLU A 195 13.37 -26.78 -15.93
C GLU A 195 14.80 -27.32 -15.75
N LYS A 196 15.21 -27.61 -14.51
CA LYS A 196 16.51 -28.23 -14.21
C LYS A 196 16.66 -29.63 -14.80
N LEU A 197 15.57 -30.38 -14.90
CA LEU A 197 15.55 -31.71 -15.52
C LEU A 197 15.58 -31.66 -17.05
N ASN A 198 15.27 -30.50 -17.65
CA ASN A 198 15.17 -30.32 -19.10
C ASN A 198 16.34 -29.53 -19.70
N LEU A 199 17.45 -29.36 -18.97
CA LEU A 199 18.68 -28.81 -19.55
C LEU A 199 19.18 -29.74 -20.67
N PRO A 200 19.49 -29.20 -21.88
CA PRO A 200 20.04 -30.01 -22.95
C PRO A 200 21.40 -30.57 -22.52
N ASP A 201 21.55 -31.89 -22.63
CA ASP A 201 22.85 -32.56 -22.55
C ASP A 201 23.81 -31.88 -23.55
N LYS A 202 25.07 -31.67 -23.15
CA LYS A 202 26.10 -31.02 -24.00
C LYS A 202 26.39 -31.77 -25.30
N ASN A 203 25.78 -32.93 -25.49
CA ASN A 203 25.78 -33.67 -26.75
C ASN A 203 24.38 -33.60 -27.38
N GLY A 204 24.17 -32.59 -28.22
CA GLY A 204 22.94 -32.36 -28.94
C GLY A 204 22.42 -33.59 -29.67
N LYS A 205 21.38 -34.22 -29.12
CA LYS A 205 20.42 -35.03 -29.87
C LYS A 205 19.01 -34.68 -29.43
N SER A 206 18.35 -33.95 -30.32
CA SER A 206 16.95 -33.53 -30.23
C SER A 206 16.03 -34.74 -30.05
N GLY A 207 15.31 -34.78 -28.93
CA GLY A 207 14.10 -35.56 -28.74
C GLY A 207 12.91 -34.63 -28.57
N GLN A 208 12.17 -34.37 -29.64
CA GLN A 208 10.85 -33.78 -29.55
C GLN A 208 9.92 -34.78 -28.86
N ASN A 209 9.41 -34.45 -27.66
CA ASN A 209 7.99 -34.56 -27.29
C ASN A 209 7.74 -34.45 -25.78
N THR A 210 6.61 -33.79 -25.47
CA THR A 210 5.84 -33.88 -24.21
C THR A 210 6.08 -32.84 -23.11
N ILE A 211 6.07 -31.54 -23.45
CA ILE A 211 5.85 -30.47 -22.43
C ILE A 211 4.56 -29.67 -22.69
N ASN A 212 3.97 -29.77 -23.88
CA ASN A 212 2.82 -28.94 -24.26
C ASN A 212 1.43 -29.49 -23.88
N GLN A 213 1.32 -30.59 -23.11
CA GLN A 213 0.00 -31.17 -22.77
C GLN A 213 -0.46 -31.00 -21.32
N SER A 214 0.38 -30.55 -20.38
CA SER A 214 -0.03 -30.32 -18.98
C SER A 214 -0.17 -28.84 -18.59
N LEU A 215 0.14 -27.90 -19.50
CA LEU A 215 -0.01 -26.45 -19.31
C LEU A 215 -1.15 -25.82 -20.13
N GLN A 216 -1.94 -26.63 -20.86
CA GLN A 216 -3.00 -26.14 -21.75
C GLN A 216 -4.36 -25.85 -21.07
N ASN A 217 -4.48 -26.02 -19.75
CA ASN A 217 -5.65 -25.57 -18.99
C ASN A 217 -5.27 -24.39 -18.09
N LYS A 218 -4.74 -23.31 -18.68
CA LYS A 218 -4.67 -22.01 -18.01
C LYS A 218 -6.01 -21.30 -18.21
N PRO A 219 -6.79 -21.02 -17.14
CA PRO A 219 -7.65 -19.84 -17.21
C PRO A 219 -6.70 -18.64 -17.31
N SER A 220 -6.62 -18.05 -18.50
CA SER A 220 -5.91 -16.79 -18.71
C SER A 220 -6.52 -15.70 -17.83
N ALA A 221 -5.78 -14.62 -17.53
CA ALA A 221 -6.36 -13.43 -16.91
C ALA A 221 -7.65 -12.95 -17.62
N LEU A 222 -7.76 -13.21 -18.93
CA LEU A 222 -8.96 -13.03 -19.76
C LEU A 222 -10.14 -13.96 -19.43
N ALA A 223 -9.92 -15.18 -18.94
CA ALA A 223 -10.98 -16.12 -18.54
C ALA A 223 -11.62 -15.72 -17.20
N PHE A 224 -10.84 -15.14 -16.27
CA PHE A 224 -11.37 -14.60 -15.02
C PHE A 224 -12.20 -13.32 -15.23
N SER A 225 -11.92 -12.57 -16.29
CA SER A 225 -12.71 -11.40 -16.72
C SER A 225 -13.99 -11.77 -17.48
N LYS A 226 -13.99 -12.83 -18.30
CA LYS A 226 -15.12 -13.17 -19.21
C LYS A 226 -16.24 -14.04 -18.61
N ASN A 227 -15.98 -14.80 -17.54
CA ASN A 227 -16.95 -15.80 -17.04
C ASN A 227 -18.02 -15.25 -16.06
N GLY A 228 -18.26 -13.93 -16.01
CA GLY A 228 -19.45 -13.36 -15.36
C GLY A 228 -19.54 -13.51 -13.83
N VAL A 229 -18.45 -13.88 -13.14
CA VAL A 229 -18.40 -13.99 -11.66
C VAL A 229 -17.91 -12.68 -11.00
N PHE A 230 -17.51 -11.68 -11.80
CA PHE A 230 -16.99 -10.40 -11.32
C PHE A 230 -17.83 -9.23 -11.80
N GLN A 231 -18.77 -8.79 -10.96
CA GLN A 231 -19.31 -7.43 -11.01
C GLN A 231 -18.50 -6.58 -10.02
N LEU A 232 -17.24 -6.33 -10.33
CA LEU A 232 -16.58 -5.16 -9.76
C LEU A 232 -17.22 -3.97 -10.45
N ALA A 233 -17.92 -3.13 -9.68
CA ALA A 233 -18.45 -1.87 -10.19
C ALA A 233 -17.38 -1.19 -11.05
N GLU A 234 -17.79 -0.71 -12.21
CA GLU A 234 -16.92 -0.23 -13.29
C GLU A 234 -16.00 0.90 -12.81
N ASP A 235 -14.80 0.53 -12.34
CA ASP A 235 -13.69 1.46 -12.18
C ASP A 235 -12.81 1.39 -13.43
N PRO A 236 -12.48 2.53 -14.07
CA PRO A 236 -11.95 2.62 -15.44
C PRO A 236 -10.50 2.12 -15.62
N ILE A 237 -9.92 1.46 -14.62
CA ILE A 237 -8.49 1.15 -14.57
C ILE A 237 -8.11 -0.02 -15.50
N CYS A 238 -9.02 -0.98 -15.75
CA CYS A 238 -8.73 -2.12 -16.62
C CYS A 238 -8.76 -1.82 -18.13
N ALA A 239 -9.27 -0.66 -18.57
CA ALA A 239 -9.48 -0.39 -19.99
C ALA A 239 -8.24 0.14 -20.74
N GLN A 240 -7.19 0.60 -20.05
CA GLN A 240 -6.06 1.29 -20.70
C GLN A 240 -4.82 0.44 -20.97
N ALA A 241 -4.78 -0.83 -20.53
CA ALA A 241 -3.59 -1.67 -20.67
C ALA A 241 -3.54 -2.52 -21.97
N SER A 242 -4.43 -2.27 -22.94
CA SER A 242 -4.55 -3.13 -24.13
C SER A 242 -4.70 -2.35 -25.45
N GLN A 243 -3.90 -1.31 -25.72
CA GLN A 243 -3.67 -0.82 -27.10
C GLN A 243 -2.24 -0.31 -27.36
N ASN A 244 -1.50 -1.14 -28.09
CA ASN A 244 -0.39 -0.88 -29.04
C ASN A 244 1.03 -0.45 -28.62
N PRO A 245 2.08 -1.14 -29.15
CA PRO A 245 3.45 -0.67 -29.22
C PRO A 245 3.72 0.02 -30.59
N GLU A 246 4.33 1.22 -30.63
CA GLU A 246 5.22 1.67 -31.73
C GLU A 246 5.77 3.10 -31.50
N ASN A 247 7.11 3.21 -31.59
CA ASN A 247 8.02 4.35 -31.80
C ASN A 247 7.48 5.80 -31.98
N PRO A 248 8.09 6.83 -31.35
CA PRO A 248 7.93 8.21 -31.79
C PRO A 248 9.02 8.60 -32.80
N ILE A 249 8.61 8.83 -34.06
CA ILE A 249 9.37 9.59 -35.07
C ILE A 249 8.85 11.03 -35.06
N LEU A 250 9.74 12.00 -34.82
CA LEU A 250 9.55 13.43 -35.09
C LEU A 250 9.52 13.70 -36.62
N PRO A 251 8.72 14.68 -37.10
CA PRO A 251 9.31 15.94 -37.58
C PRO A 251 8.42 17.18 -37.28
N SER A 252 8.94 18.34 -36.89
CA SER A 252 9.62 19.42 -37.65
C SER A 252 8.74 20.25 -38.62
N ASN A 253 8.63 21.55 -38.27
CA ASN A 253 8.47 22.77 -39.09
C ASN A 253 7.10 23.14 -39.69
N ALA A 254 6.55 24.32 -39.33
CA ALA A 254 6.81 25.60 -40.02
C ALA A 254 5.83 26.75 -39.59
N HIS A 255 6.41 27.83 -39.07
CA HIS A 255 6.19 29.27 -39.36
C HIS A 255 4.81 29.83 -39.79
N HIS A 256 4.32 30.83 -39.03
CA HIS A 256 4.34 32.29 -39.34
C HIS A 256 3.03 33.14 -39.24
N PHE A 257 3.22 34.33 -38.64
CA PHE A 257 2.53 35.66 -38.77
C PHE A 257 1.11 35.82 -38.16
N SER A 258 0.94 36.55 -37.03
CA SER A 258 0.82 38.03 -36.81
C SER A 258 -0.65 38.48 -36.75
N ASP A 259 -1.14 39.51 -36.07
CA ASP A 259 -0.66 40.58 -35.17
C ASP A 259 -1.94 41.27 -34.62
N SER A 260 -1.80 42.04 -33.52
CA SER A 260 -2.55 43.26 -33.11
C SER A 260 -2.88 43.25 -31.60
N ASN A 261 -2.12 44.00 -30.77
CA ASN A 261 -2.29 45.42 -30.37
C ASN A 261 -3.47 45.68 -29.41
N THR A 262 -3.26 45.74 -28.08
CA THR A 262 -2.93 46.93 -27.21
C THR A 262 -4.16 47.46 -26.41
N PRO A 263 -4.06 48.30 -25.33
CA PRO A 263 -3.62 48.00 -23.95
C PRO A 263 -4.50 48.68 -22.84
N ILE A 264 -4.02 48.76 -21.57
CA ILE A 264 -4.36 49.77 -20.49
C ILE A 264 -5.65 49.42 -19.67
N ASN A 265 -5.80 49.54 -18.33
CA ASN A 265 -5.17 50.35 -17.29
C ASN A 265 -5.28 49.80 -15.85
N GLU A 266 -4.44 50.38 -15.00
CA GLU A 266 -4.43 50.56 -13.54
C GLU A 266 -5.81 50.80 -12.85
N MET A 267 -5.97 50.33 -11.60
CA MET A 267 -6.34 51.17 -10.43
C MET A 267 -6.33 50.39 -9.10
N GLN A 268 -5.41 50.74 -8.19
CA GLN A 268 -5.67 50.88 -6.73
C GLN A 268 -5.61 52.41 -6.44
N PRO A 269 -5.93 52.99 -5.24
CA PRO A 269 -6.13 52.40 -3.91
C PRO A 269 -7.27 53.05 -3.03
N ASP A 270 -7.33 52.60 -1.77
CA ASP A 270 -7.47 53.39 -0.52
C ASP A 270 -8.79 53.63 0.25
N THR A 271 -8.67 53.39 1.58
CA THR A 271 -9.27 54.07 2.77
C THR A 271 -10.76 53.84 3.08
N SER A 272 -11.29 53.86 4.32
CA SER A 272 -10.84 54.07 5.71
C SER A 272 -12.05 53.84 6.66
N CYS A 273 -11.78 53.44 7.91
CA CYS A 273 -12.50 53.65 9.19
C CYS A 273 -14.05 53.66 9.29
N ASP A 274 -14.61 52.96 10.29
CA ASP A 274 -14.98 53.60 11.57
C ASP A 274 -15.50 52.63 12.66
N THR A 275 -15.27 53.05 13.90
CA THR A 275 -15.50 52.39 15.20
C THR A 275 -16.66 53.05 15.94
N ILE A 276 -17.62 52.30 16.52
CA ILE A 276 -18.49 52.66 17.68
C ILE A 276 -19.00 51.33 18.30
N VAL A 277 -18.58 50.80 19.46
CA VAL A 277 -18.74 51.16 20.90
C VAL A 277 -20.18 51.34 21.40
N SER A 278 -20.67 50.41 22.24
CA SER A 278 -21.36 50.63 23.54
C SER A 278 -22.17 49.40 23.98
N LYS A 279 -21.83 48.76 25.11
CA LYS A 279 -22.54 48.76 26.44
C LYS A 279 -23.90 48.02 26.41
N SER A 280 -24.37 47.24 27.37
CA SER A 280 -24.13 46.99 28.82
C SER A 280 -25.23 45.99 29.24
N HIS A 281 -25.03 44.96 30.07
CA HIS A 281 -25.20 44.90 31.53
C HIS A 281 -25.31 43.39 31.87
N LEU A 282 -24.48 42.80 32.74
CA LEU A 282 -24.67 42.65 34.19
C LEU A 282 -26.11 42.26 34.60
N PHE A 283 -26.32 41.01 35.00
CA PHE A 283 -26.96 40.67 36.27
C PHE A 283 -26.48 39.29 36.77
N SER A 284 -26.23 39.25 38.07
CA SER A 284 -25.70 38.16 38.90
C SER A 284 -26.85 37.47 39.65
N SER A 285 -26.62 36.21 40.06
CA SER A 285 -27.23 35.50 41.22
C SER A 285 -28.74 35.21 41.12
N ASP A 286 -29.28 34.06 41.54
CA ASP A 286 -28.92 33.03 42.52
C ASP A 286 -29.09 31.61 41.97
#